data_AF-A0A383AT30-F1
#
_entry.id   AF-A0A383AT30-F1
#
_cell.length_a   1.000
_cell.length_b   1.000
_cell.length_c   1.000
_cell.angle_alpha   90.00
_cell.angle_beta   90.00
_cell.angle_gamma   90.00
#
_symmetry.space_group_name_H-M   'P 1'
#
loop_
_entity.id
_entity.type
_entity.pdbx_description
1 polymer ?
#
loop_
_entity_poly.entity_id
_entity_poly.type
_entity_poly.pdbx_seq_one_letter_code
_entity_poly.pdbx_strand_id
1 'polypeptide(L)'
;MATISLTVYGPLLMYIIFGAEPLIAGYIIALESLGWTVVAIITSGVREHIESRLIRLGAFFVSSAMMGLIYAMPTGPLWLIALLATCMGMGFGMSWSFVSKRIIANVPETESTQASGSIPTFMRMAMALGSALSGIIANFSGFSEESSVAVARNVAFWCFAAFVPLMLVGLFFAWRVSRE
;
A
#
# COMPACT_ATOMS: atom_id res chain seq x y z
N MET A 1 2.50 -2.09 5.20
CA MET A 1 2.11 -3.46 5.63
C MET A 1 0.85 -3.91 4.91
N ALA A 2 -0.30 -3.24 5.06
CA ALA A 2 -1.56 -3.62 4.40
C ALA A 2 -1.53 -3.63 2.86
N THR A 3 -0.53 -2.97 2.28
CA THR A 3 -0.37 -2.73 0.85
C THR A 3 0.54 -3.73 0.15
N ILE A 4 1.30 -4.51 0.93
CA ILE A 4 2.35 -5.39 0.43
C ILE A 4 1.81 -6.56 -0.40
N SER A 5 0.56 -6.94 -0.17
CA SER A 5 -0.10 -8.02 -0.89
C SER A 5 -0.21 -7.71 -2.38
N LEU A 6 -0.33 -6.43 -2.75
CA LEU A 6 -0.29 -5.98 -4.14
C LEU A 6 1.07 -6.27 -4.78
N THR A 7 2.17 -6.02 -4.08
CA THR A 7 3.52 -6.23 -4.64
C THR A 7 3.96 -7.70 -4.59
N VAL A 8 3.47 -8.48 -3.61
CA VAL A 8 3.83 -9.90 -3.44
C VAL A 8 2.98 -10.80 -4.34
N TYR A 9 1.66 -10.64 -4.31
CA TYR A 9 0.73 -11.51 -5.02
C TYR A 9 0.08 -10.84 -6.24
N GLY A 10 0.07 -9.51 -6.35
CA GLY A 10 -0.62 -8.81 -7.43
C GLY A 10 -0.22 -9.27 -8.83
N PRO A 11 1.08 -9.31 -9.19
CA PRO A 11 1.49 -9.79 -10.51
C PRO A 11 1.07 -11.22 -10.81
N LEU A 12 1.21 -12.11 -9.83
CA LEU A 12 0.83 -13.51 -9.96
C LEU A 12 -0.69 -13.69 -10.13
N LEU A 13 -1.48 -12.98 -9.32
CA LEU A 13 -2.94 -12.99 -9.43
C LEU A 13 -3.40 -12.38 -10.75
N MET A 14 -2.73 -11.33 -11.23
CA MET A 14 -3.04 -10.73 -12.52
C MET A 14 -2.77 -11.69 -13.68
N TYR A 15 -1.67 -12.45 -13.60
CA TYR A 15 -1.34 -13.50 -14.56
C TYR A 15 -2.39 -14.63 -14.54
N ILE A 16 -2.69 -15.20 -13.36
CA ILE A 16 -3.61 -16.35 -13.26
C ILE A 16 -5.06 -15.98 -13.59
N ILE A 17 -5.55 -14.84 -13.09
CA ILE A 17 -6.98 -14.47 -13.19
C ILE A 17 -7.29 -13.82 -14.54
N PHE A 18 -6.41 -12.95 -15.05
CA PHE A 18 -6.66 -12.16 -16.25
C PHE A 18 -5.85 -12.61 -17.47
N GLY A 19 -4.93 -13.58 -17.31
CA GLY A 19 -4.00 -13.95 -18.37
C GLY A 19 -3.02 -12.82 -18.74
N ALA A 20 -2.80 -11.87 -17.83
CA ALA A 20 -1.95 -10.72 -18.09
C ALA A 20 -0.48 -11.16 -18.20
N GLU A 21 0.22 -10.72 -19.25
CA GLU A 21 1.65 -10.97 -19.35
C GLU A 21 2.40 -10.39 -18.13
N PRO A 22 3.47 -11.05 -17.64
CA PRO A 22 4.26 -10.55 -16.52
C PRO A 22 4.73 -9.11 -16.69
N LEU A 23 4.98 -8.68 -17.94
CA LEU A 23 5.35 -7.31 -18.27
C LEU A 23 4.24 -6.31 -17.95
N ILE A 24 2.98 -6.62 -18.29
CA ILE A 24 1.83 -5.75 -18.03
C ILE A 24 1.60 -5.61 -16.52
N ALA A 25 1.68 -6.74 -15.80
CA ALA A 25 1.62 -6.73 -14.34
C ALA A 25 2.74 -5.87 -13.73
N GLY A 26 3.96 -5.97 -14.26
CA GLY A 26 5.10 -5.13 -13.88
C GLY A 26 4.84 -3.64 -14.10
N TYR A 27 4.24 -3.27 -15.24
CA TYR A 27 3.85 -1.87 -15.51
C TYR A 27 2.82 -1.34 -14.52
N ILE A 28 1.87 -2.17 -14.08
CA ILE A 28 0.89 -1.77 -13.07
C ILE A 28 1.56 -1.49 -11.73
N ILE A 29 2.52 -2.31 -11.33
CA ILE A 29 3.32 -2.05 -10.12
C ILE A 29 4.18 -0.79 -10.30
N ALA A 30 4.74 -0.57 -11.50
CA ALA A 30 5.51 0.65 -11.78
C ALA A 30 4.64 1.92 -11.68
N LEU A 31 3.37 1.87 -12.10
CA LEU A 31 2.43 2.99 -11.97
C LEU A 31 2.17 3.37 -10.51
N GLU A 32 2.09 2.40 -9.61
CA GLU A 32 2.01 2.66 -8.17
C GLU A 32 3.22 3.46 -7.68
N SER A 33 4.43 3.00 -8.02
CA SER A 33 5.67 3.66 -7.61
C SER A 33 5.87 5.04 -8.25
N LEU A 34 5.44 5.21 -9.50
CA LEU A 34 5.40 6.51 -10.18
C LEU A 34 4.40 7.46 -9.51
N GLY A 35 3.21 6.97 -9.17
CA GLY A 35 2.17 7.74 -8.48
C GLY A 35 2.67 8.30 -7.15
N TRP A 36 3.37 7.47 -6.36
CA TRP A 36 4.05 7.94 -5.15
C TRP A 36 5.06 9.03 -5.49
N THR A 37 6.03 8.75 -6.37
CA THR A 37 7.15 9.65 -6.66
C THR A 37 6.67 11.03 -7.12
N VAL A 38 5.75 11.07 -8.09
CA VAL A 38 5.22 12.32 -8.65
C VAL A 38 4.52 13.13 -7.57
N VAL A 39 3.65 12.50 -6.77
CA VAL A 39 2.91 13.22 -5.73
C VAL A 39 3.84 13.69 -4.62
N ALA A 40 4.81 12.88 -4.19
CA ALA A 40 5.79 13.27 -3.18
C ALA A 40 6.61 14.49 -3.62
N ILE A 41 7.01 14.58 -4.89
CA ILE A 41 7.70 15.74 -5.44
C ILE A 41 6.78 16.97 -5.41
N ILE A 42 5.56 16.85 -5.93
CA ILE A 42 4.58 17.94 -5.96
C ILE A 42 4.25 18.45 -4.56
N THR A 43 4.14 17.55 -3.57
CA THR A 43 3.80 17.91 -2.19
C THR A 43 5.03 18.21 -1.33
N SER A 44 6.26 18.18 -1.84
CA SER A 44 7.44 18.40 -1.00
C SER A 44 7.55 19.82 -0.43
N GLY A 45 6.98 20.82 -1.11
CA GLY A 45 7.11 22.25 -0.77
C GLY A 45 5.84 22.93 -0.23
N VAL A 46 4.79 22.18 0.10
CA VAL A 46 3.56 22.77 0.65
C VAL A 46 3.75 23.26 2.09
N ARG A 47 2.97 24.29 2.44
CA ARG A 47 3.00 24.95 3.75
C ARG A 47 2.51 24.03 4.87
N GLU A 48 3.05 24.20 6.07
CA GLU A 48 2.78 23.38 7.27
C GLU A 48 1.28 23.19 7.58
N HIS A 49 0.46 24.21 7.36
CA HIS A 49 -0.99 24.15 7.61
C HIS A 49 -1.75 23.17 6.69
N ILE A 50 -1.16 22.77 5.56
CA ILE A 50 -1.75 21.82 4.60
C ILE A 50 -1.24 20.38 4.85
N GLU A 51 -0.10 20.21 5.52
CA GLU A 51 0.54 18.90 5.76
C GLU A 51 -0.43 17.93 6.45
N SER A 52 -1.11 18.38 7.51
CA SER A 52 -2.11 17.60 8.23
C SER A 52 -3.26 17.13 7.32
N ARG A 53 -3.72 17.97 6.39
CA ARG A 53 -4.76 17.61 5.41
C ARG A 53 -4.25 16.60 4.39
N LEU A 54 -3.01 16.74 3.92
CA LEU A 54 -2.41 15.80 2.97
C LEU A 54 -2.18 14.42 3.58
N ILE A 55 -1.81 14.34 4.86
CA ILE A 55 -1.73 13.04 5.57
C ILE A 55 -3.11 12.36 5.59
N ARG A 56 -4.19 13.10 5.90
CA ARG A 56 -5.56 12.55 5.91
C ARG A 56 -6.03 12.13 4.52
N LEU A 57 -5.79 12.98 3.51
CA LEU A 57 -6.13 12.67 2.12
C LEU A 57 -5.35 11.44 1.65
N GLY A 58 -4.04 11.38 1.90
CA GLY A 58 -3.20 10.24 1.58
C GLY A 58 -3.72 8.95 2.21
N ALA A 59 -4.02 8.96 3.50
CA ALA A 59 -4.59 7.82 4.20
C ALA A 59 -5.96 7.40 3.61
N PHE A 60 -6.80 8.37 3.23
CA PHE A 60 -8.08 8.11 2.56
C PHE A 60 -7.89 7.47 1.18
N PHE A 61 -6.99 7.99 0.35
CA PHE A 61 -6.66 7.45 -0.98
C PHE A 61 -6.11 6.03 -0.91
N VAL A 62 -5.20 5.76 0.03
CA VAL A 62 -4.67 4.39 0.24
C VAL A 62 -5.79 3.45 0.68
N SER A 63 -6.62 3.89 1.63
CA SER A 63 -7.71 3.05 2.16
C SER A 63 -8.79 2.77 1.11
N SER A 64 -9.18 3.78 0.32
CA SER A 64 -10.18 3.62 -0.73
C SER A 64 -9.65 2.75 -1.88
N ALA A 65 -8.39 2.92 -2.28
CA ALA A 65 -7.76 2.09 -3.28
C ALA A 65 -7.68 0.62 -2.83
N MET A 66 -7.29 0.39 -1.58
CA MET A 66 -7.25 -0.95 -0.99
C MET A 66 -8.63 -1.60 -0.94
N MET A 67 -9.67 -0.87 -0.52
CA MET A 67 -11.05 -1.34 -0.57
C MET A 67 -11.51 -1.67 -2.00
N GLY A 68 -11.11 -0.86 -2.99
CA GLY A 68 -11.38 -1.14 -4.39
C GLY A 68 -10.69 -2.43 -4.87
N LEU A 69 -9.45 -2.66 -4.46
CA LEU A 69 -8.66 -3.84 -4.86
C LEU A 69 -9.24 -5.16 -4.34
N ILE A 70 -9.94 -5.15 -3.19
CA ILE A 70 -10.68 -6.31 -2.67
C ILE A 70 -11.68 -6.85 -3.71
N TYR A 71 -12.29 -5.97 -4.50
CA TYR A 71 -13.28 -6.33 -5.53
C TYR A 71 -12.68 -6.38 -6.94
N ALA A 72 -11.74 -5.48 -7.24
CA ALA A 72 -11.14 -5.38 -8.56
C ALA A 72 -10.19 -6.54 -8.86
N MET A 73 -9.43 -7.04 -7.88
CA MET A 73 -8.46 -8.11 -8.12
C MET A 73 -9.12 -9.47 -8.43
N PRO A 74 -10.22 -9.90 -7.77
CA PRO A 74 -10.86 -11.17 -8.12
C PRO A 74 -11.60 -11.16 -9.47
N THR A 75 -12.28 -10.06 -9.81
CA THR A 75 -13.24 -10.06 -10.93
C THR A 75 -13.26 -8.79 -11.77
N GLY A 76 -12.58 -7.72 -11.34
CA GLY A 76 -12.60 -6.44 -12.03
C GLY A 76 -11.69 -6.41 -13.26
N PRO A 77 -11.81 -5.38 -14.11
CA PRO A 77 -10.95 -5.25 -15.28
C PRO A 77 -9.54 -4.77 -14.89
N LEU A 78 -8.54 -5.18 -15.66
CA LEU A 78 -7.12 -4.89 -15.39
C LEU A 78 -6.80 -3.39 -15.31
N TRP A 79 -7.47 -2.56 -16.12
CA TRP A 79 -7.30 -1.10 -16.09
C TRP A 79 -7.75 -0.48 -14.75
N LEU A 80 -8.76 -1.08 -14.09
CA LEU A 80 -9.22 -0.60 -12.79
C LEU A 80 -8.18 -0.91 -11.71
N ILE A 81 -7.52 -2.07 -11.80
CA ILE A 81 -6.40 -2.42 -10.92
C ILE A 81 -5.25 -1.42 -11.11
N ALA A 82 -4.93 -1.07 -12.36
CA ALA A 82 -3.92 -0.05 -12.66
C ALA A 82 -4.27 1.33 -12.06
N LEU A 83 -5.54 1.75 -12.18
CA LEU A 83 -6.03 3.00 -11.59
C LEU A 83 -5.92 2.97 -10.05
N LEU A 84 -6.40 1.90 -9.41
CA LEU A 84 -6.35 1.75 -7.96
C LEU A 84 -4.91 1.69 -7.44
N ALA A 85 -4.02 0.95 -8.11
CA ALA A 85 -2.60 0.90 -7.80
C ALA A 85 -1.95 2.29 -7.90
N THR A 86 -2.30 3.07 -8.92
CA THR A 86 -1.83 4.46 -9.05
C THR A 86 -2.36 5.33 -7.92
N CYS A 87 -3.66 5.29 -7.62
CA CYS A 87 -4.27 6.05 -6.53
C CYS A 87 -3.66 5.72 -5.16
N MET A 88 -3.34 4.44 -4.95
CA MET A 88 -2.68 3.94 -3.77
C MET A 88 -1.27 4.52 -3.62
N GLY A 89 -0.47 4.50 -4.69
CA GLY A 89 0.84 5.14 -4.73
C GLY A 89 0.77 6.64 -4.47
N MET A 90 -0.17 7.33 -5.12
CA MET A 90 -0.42 8.76 -4.88
C MET A 90 -0.71 9.04 -3.39
N GLY A 91 -1.57 8.23 -2.76
CA GLY A 91 -1.89 8.37 -1.35
C GLY A 91 -0.67 8.15 -0.42
N PHE A 92 0.22 7.21 -0.76
CA PHE A 92 1.53 7.10 -0.11
C PHE A 92 2.35 8.36 -0.27
N GLY A 93 2.48 8.90 -1.50
CA GLY A 93 3.23 10.13 -1.76
C GLY A 93 2.72 11.34 -0.96
N MET A 94 1.40 11.48 -0.79
CA MET A 94 0.81 12.57 0.00
C MET A 94 1.11 12.46 1.50
N SER A 95 1.31 11.26 2.03
CA SER A 95 1.41 11.02 3.47
C SER A 95 2.85 10.82 3.94
N TRP A 96 3.65 10.07 3.17
CA TRP A 96 4.94 9.54 3.58
C TRP A 96 5.95 10.60 4.00
N SER A 97 6.13 11.64 3.17
CA SER A 97 7.11 12.71 3.42
C SER A 97 6.81 13.46 4.72
N PHE A 98 5.54 13.75 5.00
CA PHE A 98 5.14 14.50 6.20
C PHE A 98 5.12 13.64 7.45
N VAL A 99 4.73 12.36 7.35
CA VAL A 99 4.83 11.41 8.46
C VAL A 99 6.30 11.26 8.87
N SER A 100 7.19 11.05 7.91
CA SER A 100 8.64 10.96 8.17
C SER A 100 9.19 12.26 8.80
N LYS A 101 8.80 13.42 8.26
CA LYS A 101 9.17 14.73 8.81
C LYS A 101 8.68 14.90 10.25
N ARG A 102 7.43 14.53 10.55
CA ARG A 102 6.86 14.59 11.91
C ARG A 102 7.56 13.65 12.89
N ILE A 103 7.92 12.43 12.47
CA ILE A 103 8.68 11.49 13.32
C ILE A 103 10.01 12.12 13.73
N ILE A 104 10.74 12.70 12.78
CA ILE A 104 12.04 13.33 13.03
C ILE A 104 11.90 14.61 13.86
N ALA A 105 10.87 15.41 13.64
CA ALA A 105 10.65 16.65 14.39
C ALA A 105 10.24 16.44 15.86
N ASN A 106 9.76 15.24 16.22
CA ASN A 106 9.35 14.91 17.58
C ASN A 106 10.45 14.25 18.44
N VAL A 107 11.66 14.09 17.90
CA VAL A 107 12.82 13.60 18.66
C VAL A 107 13.82 14.73 18.93
N PRO A 108 14.63 14.65 20.01
CA PRO A 108 15.70 15.60 20.26
C PRO A 108 16.67 15.70 19.06
N GLU A 109 17.25 16.87 18.80
CA GLU A 109 18.19 17.06 17.68
C GLU A 109 19.36 16.07 17.71
N THR A 110 19.84 15.71 18.91
CA THR A 110 20.90 14.71 19.12
C THR A 110 20.53 13.31 18.63
N GLU A 111 19.24 13.00 18.52
CA GLU A 111 18.70 11.70 18.11
C GLU A 111 18.09 11.72 16.69
N SER A 112 17.98 12.89 16.05
CA SER A 112 17.37 13.06 14.73
C SER A 112 17.97 12.15 13.66
N THR A 113 19.30 12.05 13.61
CA THR A 113 20.01 11.15 12.67
C THR A 113 19.67 9.68 12.93
N GLN A 114 19.56 9.28 14.20
CA GLN A 114 19.21 7.91 14.59
C GLN A 114 17.74 7.60 14.24
N ALA A 115 16.83 8.53 14.52
CA ALA A 115 15.42 8.41 14.17
C ALA A 115 15.22 8.27 12.65
N SER A 116 15.85 9.17 11.88
CA SER A 116 15.84 9.13 10.41
C SER A 116 16.37 7.79 9.86
N GLY A 117 17.50 7.32 10.40
CA GLY A 117 18.08 6.02 10.02
C GLY A 117 17.24 4.80 10.42
N SER A 118 16.37 4.93 11.42
CA SER A 118 15.50 3.85 11.90
C SER A 118 14.25 3.64 11.05
N ILE A 119 13.74 4.71 10.40
CA ILE A 119 12.51 4.66 9.60
C ILE A 119 12.57 3.56 8.51
N PRO A 120 13.61 3.50 7.63
CA PRO A 120 13.69 2.44 6.62
C PRO A 120 13.78 1.03 7.21
N THR A 121 14.40 0.87 8.37
CA THR A 121 14.52 -0.41 9.07
C THR A 121 13.14 -0.91 9.51
N PHE A 122 12.32 -0.04 10.12
CA PHE A 122 10.94 -0.36 10.46
C PHE A 122 10.09 -0.72 9.24
N MET A 123 10.27 -0.02 8.12
CA MET A 123 9.57 -0.35 6.88
C MET A 123 9.91 -1.76 6.40
N ARG A 124 11.20 -2.10 6.35
CA ARG A 124 11.65 -3.43 5.90
C ARG A 124 11.08 -4.54 6.78
N MET A 125 11.07 -4.34 8.10
CA MET A 125 10.41 -5.27 9.02
C MET A 125 8.91 -5.40 8.74
N ALA A 126 8.21 -4.28 8.55
CA ALA A 126 6.78 -4.29 8.25
C ALA A 126 6.46 -4.94 6.89
N MET A 127 7.34 -4.78 5.89
CA MET A 127 7.24 -5.46 4.60
C MET A 127 7.44 -6.97 4.77
N ALA A 128 8.47 -7.40 5.50
CA ALA A 128 8.73 -8.82 5.76
C ALA A 128 7.55 -9.49 6.48
N LEU A 129 7.03 -8.86 7.55
CA LEU A 129 5.87 -9.35 8.29
C LEU A 129 4.62 -9.41 7.40
N GLY A 130 4.38 -8.37 6.60
CA GLY A 130 3.22 -8.33 5.71
C GLY A 130 3.32 -9.36 4.58
N SER A 131 4.51 -9.61 4.03
CA SER A 131 4.75 -10.67 3.05
C SER A 131 4.51 -12.05 3.65
N ALA A 132 5.02 -12.30 4.86
CA ALA A 132 4.79 -13.56 5.57
C ALA A 132 3.29 -13.80 5.84
N LEU A 133 2.57 -12.78 6.33
CA LEU A 133 1.12 -12.86 6.54
C LEU A 133 0.36 -13.08 5.24
N SER A 134 0.73 -12.36 4.16
CA SER A 134 0.13 -12.56 2.84
C SER A 134 0.32 -14.01 2.37
N GLY A 135 1.50 -14.59 2.62
CA GLY A 135 1.80 -15.99 2.36
C GLY A 135 0.90 -16.95 3.14
N ILE A 136 0.74 -16.73 4.44
CA ILE A 136 -0.16 -17.51 5.29
C ILE A 136 -1.60 -17.44 4.75
N ILE A 137 -2.09 -16.23 4.47
CA ILE A 137 -3.45 -16.00 3.94
C ILE A 137 -3.65 -16.72 2.61
N ALA A 138 -2.67 -16.64 1.69
CA ALA A 138 -2.75 -17.32 0.40
C ALA A 138 -2.83 -18.85 0.56
N ASN A 139 -1.98 -19.43 1.41
CA ASN A 139 -2.01 -20.86 1.71
C ASN A 139 -3.36 -21.29 2.31
N PHE A 140 -3.88 -20.56 3.31
CA PHE A 140 -5.20 -20.84 3.89
C PHE A 140 -6.35 -20.66 2.90
N SER A 141 -6.18 -19.80 1.90
CA SER A 141 -7.17 -19.57 0.84
C SER A 141 -7.13 -20.65 -0.25
N GLY A 142 -6.26 -21.65 -0.12
CA GLY A 142 -6.18 -22.82 -1.00
C GLY A 142 -5.12 -22.72 -2.10
N PHE A 143 -4.22 -21.73 -2.05
CA PHE A 143 -3.18 -21.56 -3.08
C PHE A 143 -2.22 -22.76 -3.11
N SER A 144 -2.13 -23.43 -4.26
CA SER A 144 -1.22 -24.54 -4.57
C SER A 144 -0.61 -24.41 -5.98
N GLU A 145 0.35 -25.26 -6.35
CA GLU A 145 1.03 -25.21 -7.67
C GLU A 145 0.07 -25.38 -8.88
N GLU A 146 -1.08 -26.05 -8.70
CA GLU A 146 -2.12 -26.25 -9.72
C GLU A 146 -3.35 -25.34 -9.49
N SER A 147 -3.15 -24.14 -8.94
CA SER A 147 -4.25 -23.25 -8.58
C SER A 147 -5.12 -22.88 -9.79
N SER A 148 -6.38 -23.34 -9.78
CA SER A 148 -7.39 -22.89 -10.74
C SER A 148 -7.70 -21.39 -10.58
N VAL A 149 -8.27 -20.77 -11.63
CA VAL A 149 -8.75 -19.38 -11.59
C VAL A 149 -9.70 -19.14 -10.41
N ALA A 150 -10.54 -20.12 -10.06
CA ALA A 150 -11.47 -20.01 -8.94
C ALA A 150 -10.74 -19.85 -7.59
N VAL A 151 -9.68 -20.64 -7.37
CA VAL A 151 -8.83 -20.53 -6.17
C VAL A 151 -8.09 -19.20 -6.16
N ALA A 152 -7.51 -18.79 -7.30
CA ALA A 152 -6.82 -17.51 -7.41
C ALA A 152 -7.73 -16.32 -7.08
N ARG A 153 -9.01 -16.36 -7.46
CA ARG A 153 -10.00 -15.34 -7.08
C ARG A 153 -10.26 -15.30 -5.57
N ASN A 154 -10.33 -16.46 -4.92
CA ASN A 154 -10.50 -16.53 -3.47
C ASN A 154 -9.26 -15.96 -2.74
N VAL A 155 -8.06 -16.34 -3.20
CA VAL A 155 -6.78 -15.80 -2.70
C VAL A 155 -6.73 -14.28 -2.92
N ALA A 156 -7.12 -13.80 -4.10
CA ALA A 156 -7.20 -12.38 -4.41
C ALA A 156 -8.14 -11.61 -3.48
N PHE A 157 -9.26 -12.20 -3.06
CA PHE A 157 -10.14 -11.54 -2.10
C PHE A 157 -9.48 -11.45 -0.71
N TRP A 158 -9.03 -12.59 -0.18
CA TRP A 158 -8.51 -12.66 1.20
C TRP A 158 -7.17 -11.96 1.39
N CYS A 159 -6.29 -11.98 0.38
CA CYS A 159 -5.01 -11.27 0.42
C CYS A 159 -5.17 -9.76 0.63
N PHE A 160 -6.31 -9.16 0.26
CA PHE A 160 -6.59 -7.74 0.53
C PHE A 160 -7.56 -7.56 1.71
N ALA A 161 -8.61 -8.39 1.80
CA ALA A 161 -9.62 -8.28 2.85
C ALA A 161 -9.06 -8.52 4.26
N ALA A 162 -8.12 -9.47 4.42
CA ALA A 162 -7.54 -9.79 5.72
C ALA A 162 -6.74 -8.63 6.34
N PHE A 163 -6.26 -7.68 5.53
CA PHE A 163 -5.53 -6.50 6.01
C PHE A 163 -6.44 -5.31 6.30
N VAL A 164 -7.76 -5.40 6.07
CA VAL A 164 -8.73 -4.31 6.36
C VAL A 164 -8.67 -3.84 7.82
N PRO A 165 -8.59 -4.72 8.85
CA PRO A 165 -8.47 -4.25 10.23
C PRO A 165 -7.21 -3.40 10.45
N LEU A 166 -6.07 -3.80 9.87
CA LEU A 166 -4.81 -3.04 9.94
C LEU A 166 -4.92 -1.70 9.20
N MET A 167 -5.60 -1.67 8.05
CA MET A 167 -5.90 -0.44 7.31
C MET A 167 -6.75 0.52 8.15
N LEU A 168 -7.79 0.03 8.83
CA LEU A 168 -8.65 0.86 9.69
C LEU A 168 -7.88 1.47 10.87
N VAL A 169 -7.00 0.69 11.50
CA VAL A 169 -6.11 1.19 12.56
C VAL A 169 -5.19 2.28 12.01
N GLY A 170 -4.59 2.07 10.84
CA GLY A 170 -3.75 3.07 10.17
C GLY A 170 -4.52 4.37 9.86
N LEU A 171 -5.75 4.25 9.33
CA LEU A 171 -6.62 5.37 9.03
C LEU A 171 -6.99 6.16 10.30
N PHE A 172 -7.29 5.45 11.39
CA PHE A 172 -7.58 6.05 12.69
C PHE A 172 -6.39 6.85 13.23
N PHE A 173 -5.17 6.28 13.22
CA PHE A 173 -3.98 6.99 13.67
C PHE A 173 -3.62 8.17 12.77
N ALA A 174 -3.78 8.05 11.45
CA ALA A 174 -3.59 9.17 10.53
C ALA A 174 -4.53 10.34 10.85
N TRP A 175 -5.78 10.05 11.20
CA TRP A 175 -6.76 11.05 11.63
C TRP A 175 -6.45 11.65 13.01
N ARG A 176 -5.90 10.86 13.93
CA ARG A 176 -5.53 11.32 15.28
C ARG A 176 -4.30 12.22 15.25
N VAL A 177 -3.22 11.74 14.63
CA VAL A 177 -1.95 12.47 14.52
C VAL A 177 -2.14 13.81 13.82
N SER A 178 -3.00 13.88 12.82
CA SER A 178 -3.28 15.12 12.09
C SER A 178 -4.17 16.12 12.85
N ARG A 179 -4.78 15.75 13.99
CA ARG A 179 -5.52 16.69 14.85
C ARG A 179 -4.63 17.41 15.86
N GLU A 180 -3.46 16.84 16.12
CA GLU A 180 -2.36 17.43 16.89
C GLU A 180 -1.41 18.21 15.96
#